data_AF-M6KH06-F1
#
_entry.id   AF-M6KH06-F1
#
_cell.length_a   1.000
_cell.length_b   1.000
_cell.length_c   1.000
_cell.angle_alpha   90.00
_cell.angle_beta   90.00
_cell.angle_gamma   90.00
#
_symmetry.space_group_name_H-M   'P 1'
#
loop_
_entity.id
_entity.type
_entity.pdbx_description
1 polymer ?
#
loop_
_entity_poly.entity_id
_entity_poly.type
_entity_poly.pdbx_seq_one_letter_code
_entity_poly.pdbx_strand_id
1 'polypeptide(L)'
;MAIFFMGSGLFFYVVLENFVKPRMLDKKLQAHPLLIFLSLIGGIKEFGIMGLVVGPVTVTLVVILWDFWKLYRRELILNKGHR
;
A
#
# COMPACT_ATOMS: atom_id res chain seq x y z
N MET A 1 21.43 24.65 -23.97
CA MET A 1 20.03 24.37 -24.34
C MET A 1 19.56 22.97 -23.96
N ALA A 2 20.24 21.90 -24.38
CA ALA A 2 19.82 20.52 -24.08
C ALA A 2 19.69 20.22 -22.57
N ILE A 3 20.61 20.73 -21.74
CA ILE A 3 20.61 20.53 -20.29
C ILE A 3 19.36 21.13 -19.61
N PHE A 4 18.88 22.27 -20.12
CA PHE A 4 17.69 22.94 -19.58
C PHE A 4 16.42 22.15 -19.88
N PHE A 5 16.34 21.57 -21.08
CA PHE A 5 15.24 20.69 -21.51
C PHE A 5 15.20 19.37 -20.73
N MET A 6 16.38 18.81 -20.45
CA MET A 6 16.50 17.56 -19.70
C MET A 6 16.19 17.75 -18.21
N GLY A 7 16.63 18.87 -17.63
CA GLY A 7 16.34 19.23 -16.24
C GLY A 7 14.86 19.53 -15.99
N SER A 8 14.19 20.23 -16.90
CA SER A 8 12.75 20.50 -16.76
C SER A 8 11.92 19.22 -16.85
N GLY A 9 12.24 18.30 -17.77
CA GLY A 9 11.56 17.01 -17.88
C GLY A 9 11.69 16.16 -16.61
N LEU A 10 12.89 16.08 -16.03
CA LEU A 10 13.11 15.36 -14.77
C LEU A 10 12.33 16.01 -13.62
N PHE A 11 12.30 17.35 -13.55
CA PHE A 11 11.55 18.08 -12.53
C PHE A 11 10.05 17.78 -12.61
N PHE A 12 9.46 17.83 -13.80
CA PHE A 12 8.05 17.47 -14.00
C PHE A 12 7.75 16.01 -13.64
N TYR A 13 8.64 15.08 -14.03
CA TYR A 13 8.51 13.67 -13.69
C TYR A 13 8.52 13.45 -12.16
N VAL A 14 9.47 14.07 -11.46
CA VAL A 14 9.57 13.99 -9.99
C VAL A 14 8.32 14.55 -9.32
N VAL A 15 7.79 15.69 -9.80
CA VAL A 15 6.56 16.29 -9.24
C VAL A 15 5.33 15.40 -9.47
N LEU A 16 5.19 14.81 -10.66
CA LEU A 16 4.11 13.88 -10.97
C LEU A 16 4.14 12.63 -10.08
N GLU A 17 5.31 12.01 -9.96
CA GLU A 17 5.48 10.77 -9.20
C GLU A 17 5.35 10.99 -7.68
N ASN A 18 5.87 12.12 -7.15
CA ASN A 18 5.91 12.35 -5.70
C ASN A 18 4.71 13.13 -5.14
N PHE A 19 3.95 13.84 -5.99
CA PHE A 19 2.87 14.71 -5.51
C PHE A 19 1.51 14.33 -6.11
N VAL A 20 1.46 14.02 -7.41
CA VAL A 20 0.19 13.72 -8.09
C VAL A 20 -0.26 12.30 -7.76
N LYS A 21 0.64 11.30 -7.87
CA LYS A 21 0.32 9.91 -7.50
C LYS A 21 -0.22 9.76 -6.07
N PRO A 22 0.43 10.24 -4.99
CA PRO A 22 -0.08 10.04 -3.64
C PRO A 22 -1.36 10.84 -3.32
N ARG A 23 -1.73 11.83 -4.14
CA ARG A 23 -2.99 12.57 -4.02
C ARG A 23 -4.14 11.89 -4.77
N MET A 24 -3.86 11.21 -5.88
CA MET A 24 -4.85 10.50 -6.69
C MET A 24 -5.04 9.04 -6.27
N LEU A 25 -3.96 8.38 -5.83
CA LEU A 25 -4.02 7.07 -5.21
C LEU A 25 -4.35 7.27 -3.74
N ASP A 26 -5.61 7.02 -3.38
CA ASP A 26 -6.07 7.01 -2.01
C ASP A 26 -5.08 6.23 -1.13
N LYS A 27 -4.55 6.87 -0.07
CA LYS A 27 -3.55 6.38 0.89
C LYS A 27 -3.96 5.10 1.68
N LYS A 28 -4.88 4.29 1.19
CA LYS A 28 -5.64 3.32 1.99
C LYS A 28 -5.07 1.90 2.03
N LEU A 29 -3.80 1.70 1.72
CA LEU A 29 -3.15 0.40 1.91
C LEU A 29 -1.83 0.49 2.68
N GLN A 30 -1.75 1.39 3.66
CA GLN A 30 -0.59 1.43 4.54
C GLN A 30 -0.79 0.43 5.68
N ALA A 31 -0.43 -0.84 5.43
CA ALA A 31 -0.17 -1.77 6.52
C ALA A 31 0.81 -1.10 7.49
N HIS A 32 0.47 -1.06 8.78
CA HIS A 32 1.29 -0.37 9.78
C HIS A 32 2.73 -0.91 9.70
N PRO A 33 3.78 -0.05 9.69
CA PRO A 33 5.17 -0.50 9.58
C PRO A 33 5.57 -1.60 10.59
N LEU A 34 4.97 -1.59 11.79
CA LEU A 34 5.13 -2.63 12.81
C LEU A 34 4.63 -4.01 12.36
N LEU A 35 3.51 -4.09 11.63
CA LEU A 35 2.98 -5.36 11.11
C LEU A 35 3.95 -5.97 10.09
N ILE A 36 4.52 -5.15 9.21
CA ILE A 36 5.53 -5.59 8.24
C ILE A 36 6.78 -6.06 8.98
N PHE A 37 7.24 -5.31 10.00
CA PHE A 37 8.40 -5.68 10.80
C PHE A 37 8.21 -6.99 11.57
N LEU A 38 7.04 -7.17 12.19
CA LEU A 38 6.69 -8.42 12.87
C LEU A 38 6.62 -9.59 11.87
N SER A 39 6.07 -9.36 10.67
CA SER A 39 6.01 -10.36 9.61
C SER A 39 7.40 -10.78 9.13
N LEU A 40 8.36 -9.84 9.10
CA LEU A 40 9.75 -10.12 8.76
C LEU A 40 10.40 -10.97 9.86
N ILE A 41 10.28 -10.58 11.13
CA ILE A 41 10.86 -11.36 12.25
C ILE A 41 10.25 -12.77 12.33
N GLY A 42 8.92 -12.86 12.30
CA GLY A 42 8.22 -14.15 12.35
C GLY A 42 8.47 -15.00 11.11
N GLY A 43 8.47 -14.38 9.93
CA GLY A 43 8.73 -15.04 8.66
C GLY A 43 10.16 -15.59 8.60
N ILE A 44 11.16 -14.80 9.01
CA ILE A 44 12.55 -15.26 9.04
C ILE A 44 12.73 -16.40 10.03
N LYS A 45 12.04 -16.36 11.18
CA LYS A 45 12.12 -17.41 12.19
C LYS A 45 11.62 -18.77 11.68
N GLU A 46 10.53 -18.80 10.91
CA GLU A 46 9.95 -20.06 10.42
C GLU A 46 10.45 -20.49 9.03
N PHE A 47 10.66 -19.55 8.11
CA PHE A 47 10.98 -19.84 6.71
C PHE A 47 12.43 -19.43 6.33
N GLY A 48 13.23 -18.93 7.28
CA GLY A 48 14.59 -18.47 7.02
C GLY A 48 14.63 -17.26 6.08
N ILE A 49 15.58 -17.23 5.13
CA ILE A 49 15.70 -16.13 4.16
C ILE A 49 14.44 -15.96 3.31
N MET A 50 13.71 -17.05 2.98
CA MET A 50 12.45 -16.96 2.24
C MET A 50 11.35 -16.25 3.04
N GLY A 51 11.48 -16.21 4.37
CA GLY A 51 10.63 -15.46 5.28
C GLY A 51 10.56 -13.96 5.01
N LEU A 52 11.59 -13.39 4.37
CA LEU A 52 11.60 -11.98 3.96
C LEU A 52 10.52 -11.66 2.92
N VAL A 53 10.13 -12.65 2.11
CA VAL A 53 9.08 -12.52 1.10
C VAL A 53 7.76 -13.08 1.64
N VAL A 54 7.80 -14.29 2.19
CA VAL A 54 6.60 -15.01 2.65
C VAL A 54 5.89 -14.27 3.79
N GLY A 55 6.64 -13.66 4.72
CA GLY A 55 6.08 -12.91 5.85
C GLY A 55 5.23 -11.71 5.39
N PRO A 56 5.81 -10.74 4.67
CA PRO A 56 5.07 -9.58 4.18
C PRO A 56 3.92 -9.96 3.25
N VAL A 57 4.09 -10.97 2.38
CA VAL A 57 3.01 -11.45 1.49
C VAL A 57 1.82 -11.96 2.31
N THR A 58 2.08 -12.78 3.32
CA THR A 58 1.02 -13.32 4.19
C THR A 58 0.26 -12.22 4.91
N VAL A 59 0.96 -11.25 5.50
CA VAL A 59 0.33 -10.10 6.16
C VAL A 59 -0.44 -9.24 5.17
N THR A 60 0.08 -9.04 3.96
CA THR A 60 -0.59 -8.28 2.91
C THR A 60 -1.91 -8.93 2.51
N LEU A 61 -1.95 -10.26 2.38
CA LEU A 61 -3.20 -10.99 2.10
C LEU A 61 -4.24 -10.78 3.22
N VAL A 62 -3.81 -10.87 4.48
CA VAL A 62 -4.70 -10.65 5.63
C VAL A 62 -5.25 -9.21 5.63
N VAL A 63 -4.39 -8.21 5.37
CA VAL A 63 -4.81 -6.80 5.32
C VAL A 63 -5.79 -6.56 4.17
N ILE A 64 -5.53 -7.13 2.98
CA ILE A 64 -6.44 -7.03 1.83
C ILE A 64 -7.82 -7.62 2.16
N LEU A 65 -7.85 -8.82 2.77
CA LEU A 65 -9.10 -9.46 3.22
C LEU A 65 -9.84 -8.58 4.23
N TRP A 66 -9.11 -8.00 5.17
CA TRP A 66 -9.67 -7.10 6.18
C TRP A 66 -10.30 -5.85 5.56
N ASP A 67 -9.61 -5.22 4.61
CA ASP A 67 -10.10 -4.03 3.92
C ASP A 67 -11.31 -4.35 3.04
N PHE A 68 -11.30 -5.50 2.37
CA PHE A 68 -12.46 -5.97 1.62
C PHE A 68 -13.68 -6.16 2.52
N TRP A 69 -13.50 -6.77 3.69
CA TRP A 69 -14.58 -6.94 4.67
C TRP A 69 -15.12 -5.60 5.20
N LYS A 70 -14.23 -4.64 5.43
CA LYS A 70 -14.60 -3.28 5.85
C LYS A 70 -15.38 -2.55 4.76
N LEU A 71 -14.99 -2.71 3.50
CA LEU A 71 -15.70 -2.15 2.35
C LEU A 71 -17.12 -2.74 2.24
N TYR A 72 -17.23 -4.06 2.28
CA TYR A 72 -18.51 -4.76 2.23
C TYR A 72 -19.44 -4.36 3.40
N ARG A 73 -18.89 -4.29 4.63
CA ARG A 73 -19.64 -3.81 5.80
C ARG A 73 -20.16 -2.39 5.61
N ARG A 74 -19.36 -1.49 5.00
CA ARG A 74 -19.78 -0.10 4.74
C ARG A 74 -20.93 -0.05 3.75
N GLU A 75 -20.88 -0.84 2.68
CA GLU A 75 -21.98 -0.94 1.70
C GLU A 75 -23.27 -1.47 2.34
N LEU A 76 -23.16 -2.49 3.20
CA LEU A 76 -24.33 -3.00 3.93
C LEU A 76 -24.97 -1.96 4.85
N ILE A 77 -24.16 -1.13 5.53
CA ILE A 77 -24.67 -0.07 6.40
C ILE A 77 -25.37 1.03 5.58
N LEU A 78 -24.80 1.41 4.43
CA LEU A 78 -25.41 2.42 3.55
C LEU A 78 -26.72 1.92 2.91
N ASN A 79 -26.77 0.63 2.51
CA ASN A 79 -27.97 0.05 1.90
C ASN A 79 -29.12 -0.14 2.91
N LYS A 80 -28.82 -0.32 4.21
CA LYS A 80 -29.85 -0.39 5.26
C LYS A 80 -30.40 0.98 5.68
N GLY A 81 -29.71 2.09 5.41
CA GLY A 81 -30.17 3.44 5.76
C GLY A 81 -31.24 4.03 4.83
N HIS A 82 -31.54 3.35 3.71
CA HIS A 82 -32.54 3.78 2.72
C HIS A 82 -33.89 3.02 2.84
N ARG A 83 -34.10 2.23 3.89
CA ARG A 83 -35.41 1.64 4.23
C ARG A 83 -35.86 2.04 5.63
#